data_AF-A0A235BQZ2-F1
#
_entry.id   AF-A0A235BQZ2-F1
#
_cell.length_a   1.000
_cell.length_b   1.000
_cell.length_c   1.000
_cell.angle_alpha   90.00
_cell.angle_beta   90.00
_cell.angle_gamma   90.00
#
_symmetry.space_group_name_H-M   'P 1'
#
loop_
_entity.id
_entity.type
_entity.pdbx_description
1 polymer ?
#
loop_
_entity_poly.entity_id
_entity_poly.type
_entity_poly.pdbx_seq_one_letter_code
_entity_poly.pdbx_strand_id
1 'polypeptide(L)'
;MIDKKTIEKSVKDFLIAIGEDPEREGLKDTPRRVAKMAEELFSGVGVDPKGELKCYTTKNEDEMILIRDIPFYSICEHHLLPFIGKVHLA
;
A
#
# COMPACT_ATOMS: atom_id res chain seq x y z
N MET A 1 -2.88 -11.46 8.16
CA MET A 1 -3.97 -11.45 7.14
C MET A 1 -4.93 -10.33 7.51
N ILE A 2 -5.30 -9.48 6.56
CA ILE A 2 -6.17 -8.31 6.82
C ILE A 2 -7.64 -8.75 7.01
N ASP A 3 -8.36 -8.11 7.93
CA ASP A 3 -9.80 -8.39 8.12
C ASP A 3 -10.66 -7.53 7.18
N LYS A 4 -10.96 -8.09 6.01
CA LYS A 4 -11.74 -7.43 4.97
C LYS A 4 -13.16 -7.08 5.41
N LYS A 5 -13.82 -7.96 6.19
CA LYS A 5 -15.21 -7.72 6.62
C LYS A 5 -15.30 -6.51 7.53
N THR A 6 -14.34 -6.38 8.44
CA THR A 6 -14.25 -5.22 9.32
C THR A 6 -13.98 -3.94 8.51
N ILE A 7 -13.06 -3.98 7.54
CA ILE A 7 -12.79 -2.82 6.67
C ILE A 7 -14.04 -2.42 5.87
N GLU A 8 -14.73 -3.37 5.24
CA GLU A 8 -15.96 -3.07 4.48
C GLU A 8 -17.00 -2.38 5.38
N LYS A 9 -17.20 -2.90 6.59
CA LYS A 9 -18.10 -2.25 7.56
C LYS A 9 -17.62 -0.84 7.91
N SER A 10 -16.35 -0.65 8.25
CA SER A 10 -15.79 0.65 8.62
C SER A 10 -15.88 1.67 7.48
N VAL A 11 -15.69 1.25 6.23
CA VAL A 11 -15.82 2.12 5.05
C VAL A 11 -17.27 2.50 4.84
N LYS A 12 -18.22 1.56 5.00
CA LYS A 12 -19.65 1.89 4.95
C LYS A 12 -20.03 2.90 6.03
N ASP A 13 -19.59 2.67 7.27
CA ASP A 13 -19.83 3.57 8.41
C ASP A 13 -19.21 4.95 8.17
N PHE A 14 -18.00 5.00 7.61
CA PHE A 14 -17.34 6.26 7.23
C PHE A 14 -18.12 7.04 6.18
N LEU A 15 -18.58 6.39 5.11
CA LEU A 15 -19.40 7.03 4.07
C LEU A 15 -20.67 7.65 4.66
N ILE A 16 -21.36 6.94 5.54
CA ILE A 16 -22.53 7.46 6.27
C ILE A 16 -22.13 8.67 7.13
N ALA A 17 -21.02 8.57 7.87
CA ALA A 17 -20.56 9.62 8.77
C ALA A 17 -20.19 10.93 8.04
N ILE A 18 -19.73 10.85 6.79
CA ILE A 18 -19.44 12.03 5.95
C ILE A 18 -20.66 12.54 5.17
N GLY A 19 -21.83 11.92 5.34
CA GLY A 19 -23.09 12.34 4.70
C GLY A 19 -23.35 11.76 3.31
N GLU A 20 -22.60 10.75 2.88
CA GLU A 20 -22.87 10.03 1.62
C GLU A 20 -23.94 8.94 1.81
N ASP A 21 -24.62 8.59 0.72
CA ASP A 21 -25.52 7.41 0.65
C ASP A 21 -24.75 6.18 0.13
N PRO A 22 -24.45 5.16 0.96
CA PRO A 22 -23.74 3.96 0.52
C PRO A 22 -24.53 3.11 -0.48
N GLU A 23 -25.86 3.25 -0.56
CA GLU A 23 -26.69 2.44 -1.47
C GLU A 23 -26.75 3.04 -2.89
N ARG A 24 -26.21 4.25 -3.11
CA ARG A 24 -26.10 4.83 -4.46
C ARG A 24 -25.26 3.93 -5.35
N GLU A 25 -25.64 3.84 -6.62
CA GLU A 25 -25.02 2.92 -7.60
C GLU A 25 -23.48 2.98 -7.59
N GLY A 26 -22.91 4.18 -7.52
CA GLY A 26 -21.46 4.39 -7.50
C GLY A 26 -20.74 3.94 -6.23
N LEU A 27 -21.42 3.87 -5.07
CA LEU A 27 -20.80 3.53 -3.77
C LEU A 27 -21.13 2.16 -3.23
N LYS A 28 -22.16 1.49 -3.76
CA LYS A 28 -22.58 0.17 -3.26
C LYS A 28 -21.43 -0.83 -3.13
N ASP A 29 -20.50 -0.78 -4.09
CA ASP A 29 -19.30 -1.62 -4.14
C ASP A 29 -18.04 -0.96 -3.55
N THR A 30 -18.09 0.32 -3.14
CA THR A 30 -16.93 1.04 -2.58
C THR A 30 -16.33 0.35 -1.37
N PRO A 31 -17.10 -0.10 -0.36
CA PRO A 31 -16.55 -0.83 0.78
C PRO A 31 -15.65 -2.01 0.37
N ARG A 32 -16.16 -2.85 -0.54
CA ARG A 32 -15.43 -4.02 -1.07
C ARG A 32 -14.17 -3.61 -1.83
N ARG A 33 -14.25 -2.57 -2.66
CA ARG A 33 -13.10 -2.06 -3.42
C ARG A 33 -12.01 -1.51 -2.48
N VAL A 34 -12.39 -0.81 -1.41
CA VAL A 34 -11.44 -0.28 -0.43
C VAL A 34 -10.79 -1.40 0.37
N ALA A 35 -11.53 -2.44 0.77
CA ALA A 35 -10.95 -3.60 1.44
C ALA A 35 -9.94 -4.34 0.55
N LYS A 36 -10.23 -4.48 -0.75
CA LYS A 36 -9.28 -5.03 -1.73
C LYS A 36 -8.04 -4.15 -1.89
N MET A 37 -8.24 -2.83 -2.03
CA MET A 37 -7.13 -1.87 -2.11
C MET A 37 -6.23 -1.94 -0.87
N ALA A 38 -6.81 -2.04 0.33
CA ALA A 38 -6.05 -2.13 1.56
C ALA A 38 -5.20 -3.41 1.64
N GLU A 39 -5.73 -4.54 1.15
CA GLU A 39 -4.95 -5.78 1.06
C GLU A 39 -3.71 -5.61 0.17
N GLU A 40 -3.82 -4.90 -0.96
CA GLU A 40 -2.70 -4.68 -1.86
C GLU A 40 -1.68 -3.68 -1.28
N LEU A 41 -2.15 -2.49 -0.87
CA LEU A 41 -1.29 -1.39 -0.41
C LEU A 41 -0.58 -1.69 0.92
N PHE A 42 -1.20 -2.47 1.81
CA PHE A 42 -0.63 -2.82 3.11
C PHE A 42 -0.12 -4.27 3.18
N SER A 43 0.05 -4.93 2.03
CA SER A 43 0.55 -6.31 1.94
C SER A 43 1.92 -6.51 2.60
N GLY A 44 2.77 -5.47 2.65
CA GLY A 44 4.07 -5.52 3.31
C GLY A 44 4.05 -5.38 4.84
N VAL A 45 2.91 -5.06 5.46
CA VAL A 45 2.83 -4.89 6.91
C VAL A 45 3.03 -6.23 7.61
N GLY A 46 4.07 -6.31 8.45
CA GLY A 46 4.43 -7.53 9.17
C GLY A 46 5.16 -8.58 8.30
N VAL A 47 5.59 -8.22 7.09
CA VAL A 47 6.44 -9.06 6.23
C VAL A 47 7.91 -8.82 6.58
N ASP A 48 8.69 -9.89 6.75
CA ASP A 48 10.15 -9.79 6.88
C ASP A 48 10.76 -9.56 5.48
N PRO A 49 11.38 -8.39 5.23
CA PRO A 49 11.95 -8.10 3.92
C PRO A 49 13.06 -9.09 3.52
N LYS A 50 13.71 -9.78 4.48
CA LYS A 50 14.74 -10.78 4.16
C LYS A 50 14.22 -11.92 3.29
N GLY A 51 12.95 -12.30 3.47
CA GLY A 51 12.32 -13.36 2.67
C GLY A 51 12.12 -12.99 1.20
N GLU A 52 12.05 -11.69 0.90
CA GLU A 52 11.83 -11.15 -0.44
C GLU A 52 13.15 -10.90 -1.21
N LEU A 53 14.29 -10.97 -0.52
CA LEU A 53 15.59 -10.70 -1.12
C LEU A 53 16.16 -11.95 -1.79
N LYS A 54 16.52 -11.80 -3.07
CA LYS A 54 17.35 -12.77 -3.79
C LYS A 54 18.72 -12.16 -4.08
N CYS A 55 19.73 -12.60 -3.34
CA CYS A 55 21.10 -12.12 -3.49
C CYS A 55 21.86 -12.92 -4.55
N TYR A 56 22.67 -12.23 -5.33
CA TYR A 56 23.62 -12.82 -6.27
C TYR A 56 25.02 -12.34 -5.95
N THR A 57 26.01 -13.19 -6.13
CA THR A 57 27.42 -12.83 -5.96
C THR A 57 28.03 -12.55 -7.32
N THR A 58 28.75 -11.43 -7.44
CA THR A 58 29.57 -11.08 -8.59
C THR A 58 30.98 -10.71 -8.14
N LYS A 59 31.94 -10.67 -9.06
CA LYS A 59 33.27 -10.13 -8.75
C LYS A 59 33.12 -8.66 -8.34
N ASN A 60 33.73 -8.29 -7.23
CA ASN A 60 33.79 -6.91 -6.79
C ASN A 60 34.84 -6.18 -7.63
N GLU A 61 34.42 -5.17 -8.40
CA GLU A 61 35.31 -4.35 -9.23
C GLU A 61 35.73 -3.05 -8.52
N ASP A 62 35.46 -2.92 -7.20
CA ASP A 62 35.75 -1.73 -6.38
C ASP A 62 35.12 -0.42 -6.92
N GLU A 63 34.05 -0.54 -7.71
CA GLU A 63 33.28 0.56 -8.26
C GLU A 63 31.95 0.76 -7.50
N MET A 64 31.45 2.00 -7.47
CA MET A 64 30.15 2.34 -6.89
C MET A 64 29.01 1.84 -7.78
N ILE A 65 28.08 1.09 -7.20
CA ILE A 65 26.83 0.69 -7.86
C ILE A 65 25.72 1.63 -7.40
N LEU A 66 25.04 2.26 -8.35
CA LEU A 66 24.04 3.27 -8.08
C LEU A 66 22.76 2.96 -8.87
N ILE A 67 21.63 2.93 -8.16
CA ILE A 67 20.30 2.81 -8.76
C ILE A 67 19.52 4.07 -8.40
N ARG A 68 19.05 4.81 -9.41
CA ARG A 68 18.29 6.05 -9.22
C ARG A 68 16.92 5.97 -9.85
N ASP A 69 16.06 6.89 -9.42
CA ASP A 69 14.74 7.11 -10.00
C ASP A 69 13.79 5.91 -9.88
N ILE A 70 13.95 5.09 -8.83
CA ILE A 70 13.01 4.00 -8.53
C ILE A 70 11.68 4.64 -8.12
N PRO A 71 10.58 4.46 -8.87
CA PRO A 71 9.29 5.02 -8.49
C PRO A 71 8.84 4.45 -7.14
N PHE A 72 8.41 5.33 -6.24
CA PHE A 72 8.00 4.95 -4.89
C PHE A 72 6.62 5.50 -4.57
N TYR A 73 5.76 4.63 -4.07
CA TYR A 73 4.38 4.92 -3.66
C TYR A 73 4.16 4.31 -2.29
N SER A 74 3.65 5.09 -1.35
CA SER A 74 3.31 4.60 -0.02
C SER A 74 2.20 5.45 0.60
N ILE A 75 1.76 5.07 1.79
CA ILE A 75 0.67 5.72 2.52
C ILE A 75 1.22 6.30 3.83
N CYS A 76 0.95 7.56 4.10
CA CYS A 76 1.29 8.19 5.38
C CYS A 76 0.39 7.62 6.48
N GLU A 77 0.98 7.03 7.52
CA GLU A 77 0.23 6.40 8.62
C GLU A 77 -0.64 7.39 9.42
N HIS A 78 -0.27 8.66 9.47
CA HIS A 78 -0.99 9.69 10.23
C HIS A 78 -2.32 10.11 9.59
N HIS A 79 -2.38 10.08 8.26
CA HIS A 79 -3.51 10.65 7.51
C HIS A 79 -4.15 9.66 6.54
N LEU A 80 -3.51 8.51 6.33
CA LEU A 80 -3.87 7.52 5.31
C LEU A 80 -3.93 8.08 3.89
N LEU A 81 -3.12 9.11 3.62
CA LEU A 81 -2.98 9.72 2.29
C LEU A 81 -1.71 9.22 1.58
N PRO A 82 -1.74 9.10 0.25
CA PRO A 82 -0.58 8.68 -0.50
C PRO A 82 0.52 9.75 -0.45
N PHE A 83 1.77 9.29 -0.36
CA PHE A 83 2.93 10.09 -0.70
C PHE A 83 3.72 9.37 -1.80
N ILE A 84 4.19 10.15 -2.76
CA ILE A 84 4.72 9.65 -4.03
C ILE A 84 6.07 10.32 -4.26
N GLY A 85 7.05 9.53 -4.69
CA GLY A 85 8.38 10.05 -4.91
C GLY A 85 9.29 9.07 -5.63
N LYS A 86 10.59 9.24 -5.41
CA LYS A 86 11.64 8.41 -5.99
C LYS A 86 12.60 7.97 -4.91
N VAL A 87 13.09 6.74 -5.03
CA VAL A 87 14.16 6.21 -4.17
C VAL A 87 15.45 6.12 -4.99
N HIS A 88 16.55 6.47 -4.34
CA HIS A 88 17.90 6.36 -4.87
C HIS A 88 18.71 5.49 -3.89
N LEU A 89 19.39 4.48 -4.41
CA LEU A 89 20.21 3.53 -3.65
C LEU A 89 21.65 3.64 -4.16
N ALA A 90 22.60 3.76 -3.22
CA ALA A 90 24.04 3.81 -3.45
C ALA A 90 24.75 2.86 -2.48
#